data_AF-A0A349HVW0-F1
#
_entry.id   AF-A0A349HVW0-F1
#
_cell.length_a   1.000
_cell.length_b   1.000
_cell.length_c   1.000
_cell.angle_alpha   90.00
_cell.angle_beta   90.00
_cell.angle_gamma   90.00
#
_symmetry.space_group_name_H-M   'P 1'
#
loop_
_entity.id
_entity.type
_entity.pdbx_description
1 polymer ?
#
loop_
_entity_poly.entity_id
_entity_poly.type
_entity_poly.pdbx_seq_one_letter_code
_entity_poly.pdbx_strand_id
1 'polypeptide(L)'
;MQIQRVTSSQYENFNNKNSINPNFTSIKSVKCEGLYKKYPEFANGLVQAFKKNPVAMDFCKKYNVDIVFHAIKQGNDCVQSSVNIFFENLAKSKVRKFFENVLGKSDDKVVIYAWGNKYSCPESLEESTKSLITAILPEQKLGSKYSGGLLDSHIKLADERIQSELAEKSKKVSAKRLQKNAESVAKNKLDSDTSALQKSIDDLINS
;
A
#
# COMPACT_ATOMS: atom_id res chain seq x y z
N MET A 1 36.01 -3.61 24.18
CA MET A 1 34.84 -4.07 23.41
C MET A 1 34.60 -3.10 22.26
N GLN A 2 35.09 -3.43 21.07
CA GLN A 2 34.84 -2.66 19.85
C GLN A 2 33.57 -3.20 19.20
N ILE A 3 32.56 -2.35 19.05
CA ILE A 3 31.35 -2.68 18.29
C ILE A 3 31.61 -2.27 16.85
N GLN A 4 31.67 -3.28 15.98
CA GLN A 4 31.89 -3.17 14.54
C GLN A 4 30.84 -2.28 13.87
N ARG A 5 31.34 -1.38 13.02
CA ARG A 5 30.54 -0.68 12.00
C ARG A 5 30.09 -1.70 10.96
N VAL A 6 28.77 -1.88 10.79
CA VAL A 6 28.22 -2.65 9.68
C VAL A 6 28.08 -1.71 8.48
N THR A 7 28.89 -1.96 7.46
CA THR A 7 28.92 -1.27 6.16
C THR A 7 27.80 -1.75 5.25
N SER A 8 27.37 -0.84 4.38
CA SER A 8 26.23 -0.87 3.46
C SER A 8 26.32 -1.87 2.28
N SER A 9 26.89 -3.06 2.47
CA SER A 9 27.18 -4.00 1.37
C SER A 9 26.33 -5.27 1.44
N GLN A 10 25.01 -5.16 1.23
CA GLN A 10 24.13 -6.30 0.87
C GLN A 10 22.99 -5.93 -0.11
N TYR A 11 23.08 -4.75 -0.75
CA TYR A 11 22.18 -4.35 -1.83
C TYR A 11 22.83 -4.67 -3.18
N GLU A 12 22.74 -5.92 -3.62
CA GLU A 12 22.77 -6.34 -5.05
C GLU A 12 23.10 -7.84 -5.11
N ASN A 13 22.08 -8.68 -5.03
CA ASN A 13 22.09 -10.02 -5.62
C ASN A 13 20.66 -10.58 -5.58
N PHE A 14 19.81 -10.16 -6.52
CA PHE A 14 18.52 -10.79 -6.76
C PHE A 14 18.27 -10.97 -8.24
N ASN A 15 18.91 -12.01 -8.79
CA ASN A 15 18.41 -12.74 -9.94
C ASN A 15 18.13 -14.17 -9.49
N ASN A 16 16.92 -14.45 -9.00
CA ASN A 16 16.36 -15.78 -9.17
C ASN A 16 14.83 -15.80 -9.14
N LYS A 17 14.29 -16.52 -10.11
CA LYS A 17 12.88 -16.80 -10.33
C LYS A 17 12.29 -17.54 -9.12
N ASN A 18 11.01 -17.28 -8.84
CA ASN A 18 10.13 -17.97 -7.88
C ASN A 18 10.24 -17.58 -6.40
N SER A 19 9.72 -16.41 -6.03
CA SER A 19 8.80 -16.28 -4.90
C SER A 19 8.04 -14.95 -5.03
N ILE A 20 6.72 -14.99 -4.83
CA ILE A 20 5.91 -13.77 -4.72
C ILE A 20 6.17 -13.24 -3.31
N ASN A 21 7.32 -12.62 -3.10
CA ASN A 21 7.56 -11.79 -1.94
C ASN A 21 7.29 -10.36 -2.39
N PRO A 22 6.27 -9.67 -1.84
CA PRO A 22 6.23 -8.23 -1.94
C PRO A 22 7.50 -7.69 -1.27
N ASN A 23 8.47 -7.23 -2.04
CA ASN A 23 9.53 -6.40 -1.47
C ASN A 23 8.93 -5.04 -1.15
N PHE A 24 8.30 -4.97 0.01
CA PHE A 24 7.80 -3.75 0.62
C PHE A 24 9.00 -2.85 0.88
N THR A 25 9.16 -1.86 0.03
CA THR A 25 10.29 -0.93 -0.04
C THR A 25 9.82 0.49 0.29
N SER A 26 9.40 0.67 1.55
CA SER A 26 9.48 1.94 2.30
C SER A 26 8.79 3.20 1.70
N ILE A 27 9.08 4.36 2.31
CA ILE A 27 8.68 5.69 1.82
C ILE A 27 9.49 6.03 0.57
N LYS A 28 8.81 6.11 -0.58
CA LYS A 28 9.40 6.46 -1.87
C LYS A 28 9.63 7.96 -2.03
N SER A 29 8.62 8.75 -1.67
CA SER A 29 8.74 10.21 -1.70
C SER A 29 7.86 10.87 -0.65
N VAL A 30 8.28 12.06 -0.23
CA VAL A 30 7.51 12.98 0.61
C VAL A 30 7.48 14.33 -0.09
N LYS A 31 6.29 14.86 -0.36
CA LYS A 31 6.09 16.14 -1.06
C LYS A 31 5.20 17.06 -0.25
N CYS A 32 5.51 18.35 -0.31
CA CYS A 32 4.66 19.42 0.18
C CYS A 32 4.17 20.24 -1.02
N GLU A 33 2.86 20.45 -1.12
CA GLU A 33 2.20 21.08 -2.27
C GLU A 33 1.18 22.15 -1.86
N GLY A 34 0.78 22.98 -2.84
CA GLY A 34 -0.14 24.09 -2.62
C GLY A 34 0.44 25.16 -1.69
N LEU A 35 -0.35 25.63 -0.73
CA LEU A 35 0.06 26.64 0.26
C LEU A 35 1.25 26.19 1.11
N TYR A 36 1.44 24.89 1.33
CA TYR A 36 2.61 24.37 2.06
C TYR A 36 3.95 24.60 1.34
N LYS A 37 3.95 24.84 0.02
CA LYS A 37 5.17 25.30 -0.69
C LYS A 37 5.50 26.75 -0.37
N LYS A 38 4.49 27.57 -0.09
CA LYS A 38 4.64 29.01 0.22
C LYS A 38 4.93 29.25 1.69
N TYR A 39 4.41 28.39 2.57
CA TYR A 39 4.55 28.46 4.03
C TYR A 39 5.16 27.14 4.56
N PRO A 40 6.47 26.92 4.38
CA PRO A 40 7.15 25.67 4.73
C PRO A 40 7.18 25.38 6.24
N GLU A 41 7.06 26.40 7.09
CA GLU A 41 7.01 26.27 8.54
C GLU A 41 5.84 25.40 9.01
N PHE A 42 4.66 25.56 8.41
CA PHE A 42 3.48 24.73 8.70
C PHE A 42 3.66 23.31 8.17
N ALA A 43 4.27 23.18 6.98
CA ALA A 43 4.57 21.87 6.39
C ALA A 43 5.54 21.06 7.25
N ASN A 44 6.57 21.71 7.79
CA ASN A 44 7.56 21.07 8.67
C ASN A 44 6.93 20.53 9.95
N GLY A 45 6.05 21.32 10.59
CA GLY A 45 5.30 20.86 11.77
C GLY A 45 4.45 19.63 11.47
N LEU A 46 3.78 19.63 10.32
CA LEU A 46 2.95 18.52 9.87
C LEU A 46 3.75 17.24 9.58
N VAL A 47 4.88 17.37 8.88
CA VAL A 47 5.81 16.25 8.60
C VAL A 47 6.37 15.66 9.89
N GLN A 48 6.75 16.51 10.85
CA GLN A 48 7.24 16.05 12.15
C GLN A 48 6.15 15.31 12.94
N ALA A 49 4.93 15.84 12.98
CA ALA A 49 3.80 15.18 13.63
C ALA A 49 3.48 13.83 12.98
N PHE A 50 3.51 13.75 11.65
CA PHE A 50 3.33 12.49 10.92
C PHE A 50 4.38 11.45 11.31
N LYS A 51 5.66 11.85 11.35
CA LYS A 51 6.77 10.95 11.74
C LYS A 51 6.69 10.44 13.18
N LYS A 52 6.00 11.18 14.06
CA LYS A 52 5.78 10.77 15.45
C LYS A 52 4.67 9.73 15.60
N ASN A 53 3.85 9.50 14.58
CA ASN A 53 2.82 8.48 14.61
C ASN A 53 3.41 7.09 14.27
N PRO A 54 3.47 6.15 15.23
CA PRO A 54 4.07 4.84 15.00
C PRO A 54 3.27 3.99 14.00
N VAL A 55 1.93 4.04 14.04
CA VAL A 55 1.06 3.28 13.13
C VAL A 55 1.27 3.73 11.69
N ALA A 56 1.35 5.05 11.48
CA ALA A 56 1.64 5.60 10.17
C ALA A 56 3.02 5.20 9.65
N MET A 57 4.04 5.30 10.51
CA MET A 57 5.40 4.93 10.14
C MET A 57 5.55 3.43 9.83
N ASP A 58 4.87 2.56 10.57
CA ASP A 58 4.92 1.12 10.33
C ASP A 58 4.18 0.74 9.05
N PHE A 59 3.04 1.37 8.76
CA PHE A 59 2.38 1.23 7.46
C PHE A 59 3.30 1.68 6.31
N CYS A 60 4.00 2.79 6.47
CA CYS A 60 4.94 3.30 5.47
C CYS A 60 6.19 2.42 5.30
N LYS A 61 6.59 1.64 6.30
CA LYS A 61 7.65 0.61 6.16
C LYS A 61 7.12 -0.63 5.47
N LYS A 62 5.87 -1.00 5.79
CA LYS A 62 5.18 -2.16 5.26
C LYS A 62 4.76 -1.98 3.80
N TYR A 63 4.67 -0.77 3.26
CA TYR A 63 4.24 -0.56 1.88
C TYR A 63 5.13 0.44 1.14
N ASN A 64 5.14 0.31 -0.18
CA ASN A 64 5.71 1.31 -1.08
C ASN A 64 4.81 2.53 -1.11
N VAL A 65 5.17 3.58 -0.38
CA VAL A 65 4.29 4.75 -0.22
C VAL A 65 4.87 6.05 -0.76
N ASP A 66 4.00 6.87 -1.35
CA ASP A 66 4.25 8.27 -1.67
C ASP A 66 3.35 9.15 -0.80
N ILE A 67 3.94 10.08 -0.07
CA ILE A 67 3.23 10.94 0.88
C ILE A 67 3.17 12.36 0.33
N VAL A 68 1.97 12.92 0.24
CA VAL A 68 1.75 14.30 -0.22
C VAL A 68 0.98 15.08 0.83
N PHE A 69 1.63 16.09 1.39
CA PHE A 69 1.03 17.11 2.23
C PHE A 69 0.58 18.26 1.34
N HIS A 70 -0.73 18.55 1.31
CA HIS A 70 -1.29 19.56 0.41
C HIS A 70 -2.21 20.50 1.16
N ALA A 71 -2.11 21.79 0.88
CA ALA A 71 -3.05 22.80 1.38
C ALA A 71 -3.51 23.71 0.23
N ILE A 72 -4.80 24.01 0.18
CA ILE A 72 -5.39 24.86 -0.84
C ILE A 72 -6.33 25.89 -0.23
N LYS A 73 -6.27 27.12 -0.76
CA LYS A 73 -7.24 28.16 -0.43
C LYS A 73 -8.55 27.84 -1.13
N GLN A 74 -9.61 27.75 -0.33
CA GLN A 74 -11.00 27.68 -0.74
C GLN A 74 -11.60 29.09 -0.64
N GLY A 75 -12.83 29.29 -1.13
CA GLY A 75 -13.47 30.62 -1.11
C GLY A 75 -13.51 31.26 0.29
N ASN A 76 -13.55 32.60 0.35
CA ASN A 76 -13.59 33.40 1.60
C ASN A 76 -12.47 33.07 2.60
N ASP A 77 -11.22 33.00 2.13
CA ASP A 77 -10.02 32.77 2.97
C ASP A 77 -10.01 31.46 3.76
N CYS A 78 -10.97 30.57 3.52
CA CYS A 78 -10.97 29.21 4.03
C CYS A 78 -9.79 28.42 3.45
N VAL A 79 -9.17 27.57 4.25
CA VAL A 79 -8.07 26.71 3.81
C VAL A 79 -8.38 25.26 4.13
N GLN A 80 -8.22 24.41 3.13
CA GLN A 80 -8.30 22.96 3.28
C GLN A 80 -6.88 22.39 3.26
N SER A 81 -6.51 21.74 4.35
CA SER A 81 -5.27 20.99 4.50
C SER A 81 -5.53 19.49 4.39
N SER A 82 -4.58 18.75 3.83
CA SER A 82 -4.69 17.30 3.66
C SER A 82 -3.36 16.57 3.74
N VAL A 83 -3.41 15.33 4.22
CA VAL A 83 -2.35 14.33 4.06
C VAL A 83 -2.87 13.24 3.14
N ASN A 84 -2.17 12.99 2.04
CA ASN A 84 -2.44 11.88 1.13
C ASN A 84 -1.30 10.87 1.22
N ILE A 85 -1.59 9.63 1.60
CA ILE A 85 -0.64 8.51 1.56
C ILE A 85 -1.06 7.62 0.41
N PHE A 86 -0.37 7.73 -0.72
CA PHE A 86 -0.53 6.80 -1.83
C PHE A 86 0.28 5.56 -1.54
N PHE A 87 -0.30 4.39 -1.75
CA PHE A 87 0.43 3.12 -1.59
C PHE A 87 0.33 2.33 -2.88
N GLU A 88 1.44 1.74 -3.32
CA GLU A 88 1.38 0.80 -4.42
C GLU A 88 0.69 -0.46 -3.96
N ASN A 89 -0.57 -0.63 -4.36
CA ASN A 89 -1.21 -1.91 -4.21
C ASN A 89 -0.47 -2.93 -5.10
N LEU A 90 -0.08 -4.07 -4.52
CA LEU A 90 0.50 -5.26 -5.18
C LEU A 90 -0.35 -5.77 -6.37
N ALA A 91 -1.55 -5.22 -6.52
CA ALA A 91 -2.47 -5.35 -7.64
C ALA A 91 -2.05 -4.68 -8.97
N LYS A 92 -0.77 -4.34 -9.19
CA LYS A 92 -0.28 -3.82 -10.49
C LYS A 92 -0.43 -4.77 -11.71
N SER A 93 -1.19 -5.88 -11.60
CA SER A 93 -1.55 -6.70 -12.76
C SER A 93 -2.80 -6.11 -13.44
N LYS A 94 -2.97 -6.40 -14.73
CA LYS A 94 -4.02 -5.93 -15.67
C LYS A 94 -5.47 -5.85 -15.12
N VAL A 95 -5.73 -6.48 -13.99
CA VAL A 95 -6.94 -6.45 -13.17
C VAL A 95 -7.35 -5.03 -12.72
N ARG A 96 -6.40 -4.11 -12.48
CA ARG A 96 -6.70 -2.70 -12.10
C ARG A 96 -7.55 -1.96 -13.16
N LYS A 97 -7.23 -2.11 -14.45
CA LYS A 97 -8.02 -1.50 -15.53
C LYS A 97 -9.45 -2.04 -15.60
N PHE A 98 -9.64 -3.30 -15.22
CA PHE A 98 -10.96 -3.93 -15.24
C PHE A 98 -11.80 -3.48 -14.04
N PHE A 99 -11.22 -3.41 -12.83
CA PHE A 99 -11.95 -2.99 -11.64
C PHE A 99 -12.18 -1.47 -11.55
N GLU A 100 -11.25 -0.63 -12.02
CA GLU A 100 -11.47 0.83 -12.14
C GLU A 100 -12.65 1.16 -13.07
N ASN A 101 -12.88 0.34 -14.10
CA ASN A 101 -13.99 0.50 -15.04
C ASN A 101 -15.34 -0.01 -14.50
N VAL A 102 -15.36 -0.90 -13.51
CA VAL A 102 -16.59 -1.59 -13.06
C VAL A 102 -17.07 -1.14 -11.68
N LEU A 103 -16.17 -0.87 -10.72
CA LEU A 103 -16.55 -0.60 -9.32
C LEU A 103 -16.34 0.84 -8.86
N GLY A 104 -15.90 1.73 -9.75
CA GLY A 104 -15.49 3.07 -9.35
C GLY A 104 -14.18 3.05 -8.56
N LYS A 105 -13.49 4.18 -8.57
CA LYS A 105 -12.10 4.35 -8.12
C LYS A 105 -11.84 3.68 -6.76
N SER A 106 -11.12 2.55 -6.76
CA SER A 106 -10.37 2.11 -5.59
C SER A 106 -9.19 3.07 -5.46
N ASP A 107 -9.43 4.18 -4.78
CA ASP A 107 -8.39 5.14 -4.46
C ASP A 107 -7.37 4.40 -3.57
N ASP A 108 -6.25 3.95 -4.16
CA ASP A 108 -5.06 3.38 -3.50
C ASP A 108 -4.36 4.47 -2.65
N LYS A 109 -5.14 5.16 -1.81
CA LYS A 109 -4.70 6.26 -0.98
C LYS A 109 -5.47 6.33 0.33
N VAL A 110 -4.74 6.64 1.40
CA VAL A 110 -5.32 7.13 2.66
C VAL A 110 -5.32 8.64 2.60
N VAL A 111 -6.47 9.28 2.81
CA VAL A 111 -6.58 10.73 2.84
C VAL A 111 -7.26 11.21 4.10
N ILE A 112 -6.62 12.16 4.78
CA ILE A 112 -7.19 12.90 5.89
C ILE A 112 -7.26 14.37 5.51
N TYR A 113 -8.40 15.00 5.78
CA TYR A 113 -8.63 16.42 5.55
C TYR A 113 -8.84 17.16 6.87
N ALA A 114 -8.46 18.43 6.87
CA ALA A 114 -8.82 19.39 7.90
C ALA A 114 -9.06 20.76 7.28
N TRP A 115 -9.86 21.57 7.95
CA TRP A 115 -10.29 22.88 7.46
C TRP A 115 -9.98 23.95 8.48
N GLY A 116 -9.69 25.15 8.01
CA GLY A 116 -9.55 26.35 8.83
C GLY A 116 -10.29 27.48 8.14
N ASN A 117 -11.03 28.27 8.91
CA ASN A 117 -11.88 29.32 8.39
C ASN A 117 -11.77 30.54 9.30
N LYS A 118 -10.78 31.38 8.99
CA LYS A 118 -10.46 32.64 9.64
C LYS A 118 -10.56 33.79 8.63
N TYR A 119 -10.54 34.99 9.17
CA TYR A 119 -10.60 36.24 8.40
C TYR A 119 -9.34 36.50 7.55
N SER A 120 -8.30 35.67 7.67
CA SER A 120 -7.11 35.75 6.86
C SER A 120 -6.62 34.36 6.43
N CYS A 121 -6.08 34.28 5.21
CA CYS A 121 -5.56 33.03 4.67
C CYS A 121 -4.43 32.40 5.51
N PRO A 122 -3.47 33.16 6.09
CA PRO A 122 -2.45 32.57 6.96
C PRO A 122 -3.02 31.98 8.26
N GLU A 123 -3.98 32.65 8.90
CA GLU A 123 -4.62 32.13 10.11
C GLU A 123 -5.50 30.91 9.81
N SER A 124 -6.20 30.90 8.68
CA SER A 124 -6.95 29.72 8.20
C SER A 124 -6.01 28.56 7.91
N LEU A 125 -4.85 28.82 7.31
CA LEU A 125 -3.84 27.80 7.08
C LEU A 125 -3.35 27.24 8.41
N GLU A 126 -2.95 28.09 9.35
CA GLU A 126 -2.51 27.68 10.68
C GLU A 126 -3.57 26.84 11.42
N GLU A 127 -4.84 27.27 11.42
CA GLU A 127 -5.94 26.52 12.03
C GLU A 127 -6.16 25.16 11.36
N SER A 128 -6.16 25.13 10.02
CA SER A 128 -6.32 23.90 9.24
C SER A 128 -5.16 22.94 9.49
N THR A 129 -3.93 23.44 9.60
CA THR A 129 -2.74 22.64 9.88
C THR A 129 -2.76 22.10 11.30
N LYS A 130 -3.10 22.91 12.31
CA LYS A 130 -3.25 22.44 13.70
C LYS A 130 -4.30 21.34 13.81
N SER A 131 -5.45 21.54 13.20
CA SER A 131 -6.52 20.53 13.15
C SER A 131 -6.06 19.24 12.46
N LEU A 132 -5.31 19.36 11.36
CA LEU A 132 -4.74 18.21 10.67
C LEU A 132 -3.71 17.48 11.53
N ILE A 133 -2.84 18.21 12.24
CA ILE A 133 -1.87 17.66 13.19
C ILE A 133 -2.59 16.84 14.26
N THR A 134 -3.66 17.38 14.86
CA THR A 134 -4.46 16.63 15.83
C THR A 134 -5.04 15.36 15.23
N ALA A 135 -5.52 15.39 13.99
CA ALA A 135 -6.08 14.21 13.32
C ALA A 135 -5.04 13.13 12.98
N ILE A 136 -3.78 13.50 12.71
CA ILE A 136 -2.70 12.55 12.40
C ILE A 136 -1.96 12.04 13.61
N LEU A 137 -2.07 12.69 14.77
CA LEU A 137 -1.45 12.20 16.00
C LEU A 137 -2.14 10.89 16.45
N PRO A 138 -1.38 9.99 17.09
CA PRO A 138 -1.97 8.78 17.66
C PRO A 138 -3.03 9.15 18.70
N GLU A 139 -3.94 8.23 18.95
CA GLU A 139 -4.98 8.44 19.96
C GLU A 139 -4.34 8.69 21.34
N GLN A 140 -4.71 9.82 21.93
CA GLN A 140 -4.25 10.23 23.25
C GLN A 140 -5.45 10.58 24.13
N LYS A 141 -5.38 10.14 25.38
CA LYS A 141 -6.35 10.50 26.41
C LYS A 141 -5.94 11.83 27.04
N LEU A 142 -6.70 12.88 26.78
CA LEU A 142 -6.57 14.17 27.45
C LEU A 142 -7.70 14.32 28.47
N GLY A 143 -7.39 13.94 29.72
CA GLY A 143 -8.35 13.97 30.82
C GLY A 143 -9.53 13.02 30.57
N SER A 144 -10.74 13.58 30.44
CA SER A 144 -11.98 12.82 30.16
C SER A 144 -12.28 12.63 28.66
N LYS A 145 -11.46 13.20 27.76
CA LYS A 145 -11.68 13.14 26.31
C LYS A 145 -10.54 12.41 25.59
N TYR A 146 -10.86 11.83 24.44
CA TYR A 146 -9.88 11.27 23.51
C TYR A 146 -9.69 12.22 22.33
N SER A 147 -8.46 12.32 21.84
CA SER A 147 -8.13 13.10 20.64
C SER A 147 -7.09 12.36 19.80
N GLY A 148 -7.11 12.56 18.48
CA GLY A 148 -6.24 11.85 17.55
C GLY A 148 -6.80 10.49 17.12
N GLY A 149 -5.95 9.67 16.50
CA GLY A 149 -6.31 8.32 16.05
C GLY A 149 -7.10 8.25 14.73
N LEU A 150 -7.46 9.39 14.14
CA LEU A 150 -8.19 9.39 12.87
C LEU A 150 -7.34 8.80 11.74
N LEU A 151 -6.08 9.21 11.63
CA LEU A 151 -5.15 8.61 10.67
C LEU A 151 -4.97 7.10 10.91
N ASP A 152 -4.84 6.68 12.17
CA ASP A 152 -4.64 5.28 12.53
C ASP A 152 -5.81 4.40 12.07
N SER A 153 -7.03 4.88 12.27
CA SER A 153 -8.23 4.17 11.81
C SER A 153 -8.27 3.99 10.29
N HIS A 154 -7.91 5.03 9.53
CA HIS A 154 -7.89 4.95 8.07
C HIS A 154 -6.76 4.05 7.56
N ILE A 155 -5.62 4.08 8.23
CA ILE A 155 -4.48 3.21 7.93
C ILE A 155 -4.82 1.74 8.23
N LYS A 156 -5.47 1.44 9.36
CA LYS A 156 -5.93 0.08 9.69
C LYS A 156 -6.91 -0.44 8.64
N LEU A 157 -7.91 0.35 8.27
CA LEU A 157 -8.87 -0.02 7.22
C LEU A 157 -8.18 -0.26 5.87
N ALA A 158 -7.18 0.56 5.51
CA ALA A 158 -6.41 0.35 4.29
C ALA A 158 -5.56 -0.94 4.37
N ASP A 159 -4.90 -1.20 5.49
CA ASP A 159 -4.11 -2.42 5.69
C ASP A 159 -4.96 -3.68 5.60
N GLU A 160 -6.12 -3.70 6.27
CA GLU A 160 -7.07 -4.81 6.23
C GLU A 160 -7.54 -5.11 4.79
N ARG A 161 -7.81 -4.06 4.00
CA ARG A 161 -8.18 -4.21 2.58
C ARG A 161 -7.05 -4.83 1.77
N ILE A 162 -5.83 -4.32 1.91
CA ILE A 162 -4.65 -4.84 1.19
C ILE A 162 -4.41 -6.31 1.56
N GLN A 163 -4.45 -6.64 2.85
CA GLN A 163 -4.24 -8.02 3.31
C GLN A 163 -5.35 -8.97 2.82
N SER A 164 -6.60 -8.52 2.81
CA SER A 164 -7.73 -9.30 2.27
C SER A 164 -7.56 -9.60 0.78
N GLU A 165 -7.17 -8.59 -0.01
CA GLU A 165 -6.90 -8.77 -1.44
C GLU A 165 -5.71 -9.70 -1.71
N LEU A 166 -4.66 -9.61 -0.91
CA LEU A 166 -3.50 -10.50 -1.00
C LEU A 166 -3.87 -11.94 -0.68
N ALA A 167 -4.69 -12.16 0.35
CA ALA A 167 -5.18 -13.48 0.73
C ALA A 167 -6.09 -14.08 -0.36
N GLU A 168 -6.94 -13.28 -1.00
CA GLU A 168 -7.77 -13.75 -2.10
C GLU A 168 -6.93 -14.14 -3.32
N LYS A 169 -5.92 -13.33 -3.67
CA LYS A 169 -5.00 -13.62 -4.78
C LYS A 169 -4.15 -14.86 -4.50
N SER A 170 -3.64 -15.02 -3.29
CA SER A 170 -2.83 -16.20 -2.93
C SER A 170 -3.66 -17.48 -3.06
N LYS A 171 -4.92 -17.47 -2.64
CA LYS A 171 -5.89 -18.58 -2.84
C LYS A 171 -6.14 -18.86 -4.32
N LYS A 172 -6.34 -17.84 -5.16
CA LYS A 172 -6.52 -18.02 -6.60
C LYS A 172 -5.28 -18.59 -7.28
N VAL A 173 -4.08 -18.16 -6.86
CA VAL A 173 -2.81 -18.66 -7.40
C VAL A 173 -2.57 -20.11 -6.98
N SER A 174 -2.84 -20.48 -5.73
CA SER A 174 -2.70 -21.86 -5.26
C SER A 174 -3.68 -22.79 -5.96
N ALA A 175 -4.95 -22.39 -6.12
CA ALA A 175 -5.95 -23.14 -6.87
C ALA A 175 -5.52 -23.39 -8.33
N LYS A 176 -5.03 -22.36 -9.02
CA LYS A 176 -4.49 -22.50 -10.40
C LYS A 176 -3.28 -23.42 -10.47
N ARG A 177 -2.41 -23.42 -9.45
CA ARG A 177 -1.26 -24.34 -9.39
C ARG A 177 -1.72 -25.78 -9.19
N LEU A 178 -2.68 -26.03 -8.31
CA LEU A 178 -3.25 -27.36 -8.10
C LEU A 178 -3.91 -27.89 -9.38
N GLN A 179 -4.67 -27.04 -10.08
CA GLN A 179 -5.29 -27.41 -11.35
C GLN A 179 -4.24 -27.78 -12.41
N LYS A 180 -3.20 -26.96 -12.59
CA LYS A 180 -2.11 -27.27 -13.53
C LYS A 180 -1.38 -28.57 -13.19
N ASN A 181 -1.16 -28.84 -11.91
CA ASN A 181 -0.54 -30.09 -11.48
C ASN A 181 -1.44 -31.29 -11.78
N ALA A 182 -2.75 -31.19 -11.52
CA ALA A 182 -3.72 -32.23 -11.86
C ALA A 182 -3.80 -32.47 -13.38
N GLU A 183 -3.82 -31.41 -14.19
CA GLU A 183 -3.77 -31.49 -15.66
C GLU A 183 -2.50 -32.19 -16.15
N SER A 184 -1.33 -31.87 -15.56
CA SER A 184 -0.07 -32.53 -15.91
C SER A 184 -0.06 -34.01 -15.55
N VAL A 185 -0.61 -34.38 -14.39
CA VAL A 185 -0.70 -35.79 -13.96
C VAL A 185 -1.65 -36.57 -14.87
N ALA A 186 -2.80 -35.99 -15.20
CA ALA A 186 -3.77 -36.60 -16.11
C ALA A 186 -3.17 -36.79 -17.51
N LYS A 187 -2.42 -35.81 -18.01
CA LYS A 187 -1.75 -35.91 -19.31
C LYS A 187 -0.68 -37.00 -19.32
N ASN A 188 0.17 -37.07 -18.29
CA ASN A 188 1.20 -38.12 -18.20
C ASN A 188 0.58 -39.53 -18.17
N LYS A 189 -0.55 -39.70 -17.47
CA LYS A 189 -1.28 -40.96 -17.45
C LYS A 189 -1.88 -41.30 -18.81
N LEU A 190 -2.48 -40.32 -19.49
CA LEU A 190 -3.00 -40.53 -20.84
C LEU A 190 -1.87 -40.95 -21.79
N ASP A 191 -0.73 -40.27 -21.77
CA ASP A 191 0.42 -40.59 -22.62
C ASP A 191 0.97 -42.00 -22.32
N SER A 192 0.99 -42.43 -21.05
CA SER A 192 1.39 -43.80 -20.70
C SER A 192 0.39 -44.85 -21.17
N ASP A 193 -0.90 -44.59 -20.99
CA ASP A 193 -1.98 -45.52 -21.38
C ASP A 193 -2.01 -45.66 -22.91
N THR A 194 -1.82 -44.56 -23.64
CA THR A 194 -1.74 -44.56 -25.12
C THR A 194 -0.52 -45.34 -25.61
N SER A 195 0.63 -45.17 -24.95
CA SER A 195 1.85 -45.91 -25.29
C SER A 195 1.72 -47.42 -25.04
N ALA A 196 1.03 -47.80 -23.95
CA ALA A 196 0.75 -49.20 -23.65
C ALA A 196 -0.21 -49.82 -24.68
N LEU A 197 -1.26 -49.09 -25.05
CA LEU A 197 -2.21 -49.50 -26.10
C LEU A 197 -1.52 -49.72 -27.44
N GLN A 198 -0.65 -48.80 -27.85
CA GLN A 198 0.10 -48.91 -29.10
C GLN A 198 0.98 -50.16 -29.10
N LYS A 199 1.71 -50.43 -28.01
CA LYS A 199 2.50 -51.66 -27.88
C LYS A 199 1.64 -52.92 -28.00
N SER A 200 0.48 -52.96 -27.35
CA SER A 200 -0.42 -54.10 -27.47
C SER A 200 -0.96 -54.30 -28.89
N ILE A 201 -1.22 -53.22 -29.64
CA ILE A 201 -1.61 -53.30 -31.05
C ILE A 201 -0.44 -53.83 -31.89
N ASP A 202 0.76 -53.30 -31.70
CA ASP A 202 1.96 -53.69 -32.44
C ASP A 202 2.31 -55.17 -32.20
N ASP A 203 2.19 -55.65 -30.95
CA ASP A 203 2.40 -57.07 -30.59
C ASP A 203 1.37 -57.98 -31.29
N LEU A 204 0.13 -57.51 -31.48
CA LEU A 204 -0.96 -58.27 -32.09
C LEU A 204 -0.87 -58.32 -33.63
N ILE A 205 -0.28 -57.30 -34.25
CA ILE A 205 -0.01 -57.25 -35.70
C ILE A 205 1.23 -58.08 -36.05
N ASN A 206 2.22 -58.12 -35.16
CA ASN A 206 3.49 -58.83 -35.36
C ASN A 206 3.50 -60.28 -34.84
N SER A 207 2.38 -60.77 -34.29
CA SER A 207 2.15 -62.19 -33.95
C SER A 207 1.46 -62.92 -35.10
#